data_AF-A0A357IUN4-F1
#
_entry.id   AF-A0A357IUN4-F1
#
_cell.length_a   1.000
_cell.length_b   1.000
_cell.length_c   1.000
_cell.angle_alpha   90.00
_cell.angle_beta   90.00
_cell.angle_gamma   90.00
#
_symmetry.space_group_name_H-M   'P 1'
#
loop_
_entity.id
_entity.type
_entity.pdbx_description
1 polymer ?
#
loop_
_entity_poly.entity_id
_entity_poly.type
_entity_poly.pdbx_seq_one_letter_code
_entity_poly.pdbx_strand_id
1 'polypeptide(L)'
;MHGGNAISGTGAVDSAGADSVKRREDSLIGTAGIESAAAGSEKHGGNAISRTGAVDSAGTVSEKRGAAESADQPGSLELAGKTFDAILCWGVIYHRTDPIELLRTIHGALKTGGVLYLESMGIPDDPNAPYPRAILPAGKYAGARGIWHVPDSVTLCNYLHRSGYRDIETLETWDYSGELNGDTGMPVLEEFLDTERPGFLKDGLPAPVRILVRARR
;
A
#
# COMPACT_ATOMS: atom_id res chain seq x y z
N MET A 1 -47.60 -30.52 -33.43
CA MET A 1 -47.36 -29.35 -32.56
C MET A 1 -45.86 -29.06 -32.66
N HIS A 2 -45.50 -28.06 -33.47
CA HIS A 2 -44.72 -26.85 -33.07
C HIS A 2 -43.35 -27.21 -32.46
N GLY A 3 -42.19 -27.05 -33.13
CA GLY A 3 -41.62 -25.84 -33.76
C GLY A 3 -40.61 -25.22 -32.77
N GLY A 4 -39.40 -24.76 -33.09
CA GLY A 4 -38.64 -24.56 -34.32
C GLY A 4 -37.25 -23.99 -33.99
N ASN A 5 -36.36 -24.04 -34.98
CA ASN A 5 -34.95 -23.66 -35.00
C ASN A 5 -34.63 -22.19 -34.67
N ALA A 6 -33.37 -21.97 -34.27
CA ALA A 6 -32.65 -20.70 -34.31
C ALA A 6 -32.27 -20.29 -35.74
N ILE A 7 -32.43 -19.02 -36.10
CA ILE A 7 -31.59 -18.33 -37.10
C ILE A 7 -31.58 -16.81 -36.90
N SER A 8 -30.39 -16.24 -37.11
CA SER A 8 -29.97 -14.84 -37.12
C SER A 8 -30.60 -13.98 -38.22
N GLY A 9 -30.70 -12.66 -37.97
CA GLY A 9 -31.00 -11.65 -38.99
C GLY A 9 -30.23 -10.36 -38.76
N THR A 10 -29.30 -10.06 -39.67
CA THR A 10 -28.58 -8.80 -39.84
C THR A 10 -29.43 -7.77 -40.58
N GLY A 11 -29.27 -6.47 -40.28
CA GLY A 11 -29.76 -5.37 -41.11
C GLY A 11 -29.04 -4.07 -40.75
N ALA A 12 -28.36 -3.47 -41.73
CA ALA A 12 -27.51 -2.30 -41.59
C ALA A 12 -28.17 -1.02 -42.15
N VAL A 13 -27.74 0.09 -41.55
CA VAL A 13 -27.57 1.48 -42.03
C VAL A 13 -28.78 2.30 -42.51
N ASP A 14 -28.95 3.48 -41.89
CA ASP A 14 -28.96 4.72 -42.66
C ASP A 14 -28.44 5.92 -41.86
N SER A 15 -27.92 6.90 -42.60
CA SER A 15 -27.04 7.98 -42.16
C SER A 15 -27.72 9.35 -42.04
N ALA A 16 -27.14 10.24 -41.21
CA ALA A 16 -26.94 11.69 -41.42
C ALA A 16 -27.19 12.55 -40.16
N GLY A 17 -26.30 13.52 -39.92
CA GLY A 17 -26.58 14.71 -39.10
C GLY A 17 -25.59 14.96 -37.97
N ALA A 18 -24.50 15.66 -38.28
CA ALA A 18 -23.59 16.24 -37.31
C ALA A 18 -24.26 17.37 -36.51
N ASP A 19 -24.07 17.44 -35.19
CA ASP A 19 -23.68 18.71 -34.58
C ASP A 19 -23.00 18.58 -33.21
N SER A 20 -21.89 19.31 -33.13
CA SER A 20 -21.09 19.78 -32.01
C SER A 20 -21.60 19.61 -30.56
N VAL A 21 -20.91 18.79 -29.74
CA VAL A 21 -20.69 19.08 -28.31
C VAL A 21 -19.30 18.61 -27.90
N LYS A 22 -18.33 19.54 -27.87
CA LYS A 22 -17.09 19.38 -27.09
C LYS A 22 -17.48 19.28 -25.61
N ARG A 23 -17.50 18.06 -25.04
CA ARG A 23 -17.47 17.88 -23.58
C ARG A 23 -16.02 17.81 -23.14
N ARG A 24 -15.65 18.76 -22.27
CA ARG A 24 -14.43 18.75 -21.48
C ARG A 24 -14.47 17.51 -20.58
N GLU A 25 -13.56 16.58 -20.82
CA GLU A 25 -13.20 15.54 -19.85
C GLU A 25 -12.14 16.13 -18.92
N ASP A 26 -12.57 16.78 -17.84
CA ASP A 26 -11.71 16.97 -16.69
C ASP A 26 -11.79 15.69 -15.84
N SER A 27 -10.90 14.76 -16.17
CA SER A 27 -10.57 13.60 -15.36
C SER A 27 -9.91 14.07 -14.06
N LEU A 28 -10.61 13.93 -12.93
CA LEU A 28 -10.01 14.02 -11.60
C LEU A 28 -9.85 12.60 -11.03
N ILE A 29 -9.02 11.80 -11.69
CA ILE A 29 -8.35 10.67 -11.05
C ILE A 29 -7.26 11.27 -10.18
N GLY A 30 -7.52 11.44 -8.89
CA GLY A 30 -6.52 11.86 -7.93
C GLY A 30 -5.57 10.72 -7.63
N THR A 31 -4.39 10.70 -8.27
CA THR A 31 -3.25 9.93 -7.77
C THR A 31 -2.64 10.68 -6.58
N ALA A 32 -3.11 10.39 -5.37
CA ALA A 32 -2.34 10.74 -4.18
C ALA A 32 -1.15 9.78 -4.14
N GLY A 33 -0.05 10.16 -4.77
CA GLY A 33 1.24 9.49 -4.62
C GLY A 33 1.61 9.51 -3.14
N ILE A 34 1.51 8.37 -2.49
CA ILE A 34 2.07 8.18 -1.16
C ILE A 34 3.56 7.98 -1.42
N GLU A 35 4.37 9.03 -1.27
CA GLU A 35 5.81 8.91 -1.42
C GLU A 35 6.32 7.88 -0.40
N SER A 36 6.71 6.72 -0.90
CA SER A 36 7.56 5.78 -0.17
C SER A 36 8.91 6.47 -0.01
N ALA A 37 9.24 6.87 1.22
CA ALA A 37 10.58 7.30 1.56
C ALA A 37 11.53 6.12 1.36
N ALA A 38 12.13 6.05 0.17
CA ALA A 38 13.22 5.14 -0.13
C ALA A 38 14.35 5.40 0.89
N ALA A 39 14.78 4.34 1.58
CA ALA A 39 15.87 4.38 2.52
C ALA A 39 17.19 4.68 1.79
N GLY A 40 17.52 5.97 1.65
CA GLY A 40 18.81 6.46 1.20
C GLY A 40 19.87 6.21 2.27
N SER A 41 20.99 5.61 1.87
CA SER A 41 22.18 5.46 2.69
C SER A 41 22.85 6.82 2.91
N GLU A 42 22.87 7.34 4.14
CA GLU A 42 23.72 8.49 4.47
C GLU A 42 25.09 8.02 4.98
N LYS A 43 26.11 8.29 4.14
CA LYS A 43 27.50 8.40 4.57
C LYS A 43 27.73 9.84 5.07
N HIS A 44 28.34 9.93 6.24
CA HIS A 44 29.09 11.05 6.83
C HIS A 44 29.32 12.28 5.92
N GLY A 45 28.73 13.41 6.32
CA GLY A 45 29.10 14.75 5.88
C GLY A 45 28.62 15.76 6.91
N GLY A 46 29.52 16.22 7.78
CA GLY A 46 29.20 17.12 8.88
C GLY A 46 28.66 18.47 8.39
N ASN A 47 27.66 18.99 9.10
CA ASN A 47 27.32 20.41 9.03
C ASN A 47 27.77 21.06 10.34
N ALA A 48 28.95 21.69 10.29
CA ALA A 48 29.49 22.46 11.38
C ALA A 48 28.65 23.75 11.55
N ILE A 49 27.87 23.82 12.63
CA ILE A 49 27.30 25.09 13.08
C ILE A 49 28.25 25.65 14.14
N SER A 50 29.10 26.58 13.70
CA SER A 50 29.91 27.42 14.59
C SER A 50 28.99 28.14 15.57
N ARG A 51 29.10 27.84 16.86
CA ARG A 51 28.45 28.61 17.93
C ARG A 51 29.51 29.13 18.88
N THR A 52 29.77 30.43 18.79
CA THR A 52 30.53 31.18 19.80
C THR A 52 29.64 31.35 21.03
N GLY A 53 29.96 30.66 22.12
CA GLY A 53 29.32 30.88 23.43
C GLY A 53 30.09 31.93 24.23
N ALA A 54 29.36 32.88 24.84
CA ALA A 54 29.91 33.73 25.89
C ALA A 54 30.02 32.92 27.20
N VAL A 55 31.15 33.07 27.91
CA VAL A 55 31.47 32.38 29.17
C VAL A 55 31.12 33.26 30.37
N ASP A 56 30.40 32.71 31.34
CA ASP A 56 30.19 33.29 32.66
C ASP A 56 31.05 32.59 33.74
N SER A 57 31.41 33.34 34.78
CA SER A 57 32.54 33.08 35.68
C SER A 57 32.31 32.01 36.76
N ALA A 58 31.50 30.99 36.49
CA ALA A 58 31.21 29.92 37.45
C ALA A 58 31.15 28.50 36.85
N GLY A 59 31.67 28.30 35.62
CA GLY A 59 32.08 26.97 35.12
C GLY A 59 31.03 25.85 35.11
N THR A 60 29.74 26.17 35.13
CA THR A 60 28.66 25.16 35.11
C THR A 60 27.86 25.28 33.83
N VAL A 61 28.04 24.30 32.92
CA VAL A 61 27.24 24.19 31.69
C VAL A 61 25.85 23.69 32.07
N SER A 62 24.86 24.59 32.09
CA SER A 62 23.46 24.20 32.15
C SER A 62 22.96 23.93 30.73
N GLU A 63 22.91 22.66 30.33
CA GLU A 63 22.18 22.25 29.12
C GLU A 63 20.68 22.44 29.36
N LYS A 64 20.15 23.60 28.96
CA LYS A 64 18.71 23.68 28.66
C LYS A 64 18.43 22.81 27.45
N ARG A 65 17.99 21.58 27.68
CA ARG A 65 17.29 20.77 26.67
C ARG A 65 16.02 21.52 26.28
N GLY A 66 16.07 22.25 25.17
CA GLY A 66 14.86 22.66 24.47
C GLY A 66 14.10 21.39 24.11
N ALA A 67 12.85 21.30 24.53
CA ALA A 67 11.95 20.25 24.08
C ALA A 67 11.93 20.30 22.54
N ALA A 68 12.24 19.17 21.90
CA ALA A 68 11.97 19.00 20.49
C ALA A 68 10.46 19.07 20.32
N GLU A 69 9.98 20.14 19.69
CA GLU A 69 8.60 20.28 19.23
C GLU A 69 8.37 19.14 18.22
N SER A 70 7.67 18.09 18.67
CA SER A 70 7.35 16.94 17.84
C SER A 70 6.36 17.38 16.76
N ALA A 71 6.70 17.10 15.51
CA ALA A 71 5.90 17.40 14.34
C ALA A 71 4.51 16.74 14.41
N ASP A 72 3.52 17.53 14.84
CA ASP A 72 2.10 17.22 14.82
C ASP A 72 1.44 17.94 13.63
N GLN A 73 1.99 17.74 12.44
CA GLN A 73 1.37 18.23 11.20
C GLN A 73 0.62 17.06 10.55
N PRO A 74 -0.70 17.17 10.35
CA PRO A 74 -1.48 16.08 9.79
C PRO A 74 -1.01 15.76 8.37
N GLY A 75 -1.02 14.48 8.02
CA GLY A 75 -0.67 14.01 6.68
C GLY A 75 -1.59 14.62 5.61
N SER A 76 -1.13 14.71 4.36
CA SER A 76 -1.92 15.28 3.26
C SER A 76 -3.31 14.65 3.09
N LEU A 77 -3.44 13.35 3.41
CA LEU A 77 -4.69 12.62 3.35
C LEU A 77 -5.63 12.90 4.55
N GLU A 78 -5.06 13.18 5.72
CA GLU A 78 -5.83 13.61 6.90
C GLU A 78 -6.44 14.99 6.64
N LEU A 79 -5.72 15.85 5.93
CA LEU A 79 -6.18 17.18 5.55
C LEU A 79 -7.23 17.16 4.42
N ALA A 80 -7.24 16.10 3.59
CA ALA A 80 -8.15 16.01 2.44
C ALA A 80 -9.63 15.90 2.84
N GLY A 81 -9.95 15.30 4.00
CA GLY A 81 -11.34 15.03 4.37
C GLY A 81 -12.06 14.10 3.39
N LYS A 82 -13.40 13.99 3.45
CA LYS A 82 -14.20 13.02 2.66
C LYS A 82 -14.32 13.41 1.18
N THR A 83 -13.23 13.42 0.42
CA THR A 83 -13.17 13.99 -0.95
C THR A 83 -13.10 12.95 -2.05
N PHE A 84 -12.64 11.72 -1.78
CA PHE A 84 -12.35 10.76 -2.83
C PHE A 84 -13.47 9.74 -3.04
N ASP A 85 -13.88 9.52 -4.29
CA ASP A 85 -14.81 8.45 -4.65
C ASP A 85 -14.11 7.07 -4.63
N ALA A 86 -12.82 7.04 -4.99
CA ALA A 86 -11.98 5.85 -4.89
C ALA A 86 -10.54 6.21 -4.48
N ILE A 87 -9.89 5.32 -3.75
CA ILE A 87 -8.46 5.38 -3.42
C ILE A 87 -7.80 4.06 -3.78
N LEU A 88 -6.63 4.13 -4.40
CA LEU A 88 -5.75 2.99 -4.64
C LEU A 88 -4.59 3.07 -3.64
N CYS A 89 -4.36 1.99 -2.89
CA CYS A 89 -3.27 1.87 -1.92
C CYS A 89 -2.49 0.60 -2.24
N TRP A 90 -1.42 0.71 -3.03
CA TRP A 90 -0.62 -0.42 -3.52
C TRP A 90 0.81 -0.31 -3.02
N GLY A 91 1.38 -1.41 -2.54
CA GLY A 91 2.78 -1.39 -2.13
C GLY A 91 3.10 -0.62 -0.83
N VAL A 92 2.09 -0.19 -0.06
CA VAL A 92 2.31 0.75 1.07
C VAL A 92 2.11 0.12 2.43
N ILE A 93 1.02 -0.64 2.63
CA ILE A 93 0.58 -1.00 3.98
C ILE A 93 1.57 -1.89 4.74
N TYR A 94 2.29 -2.77 4.04
CA TYR A 94 3.31 -3.64 4.65
C TYR A 94 4.57 -2.90 5.11
N HIS A 95 4.75 -1.62 4.72
CA HIS A 95 5.81 -0.75 5.21
C HIS A 95 5.41 0.08 6.44
N ARG A 96 4.17 -0.03 6.91
CA ARG A 96 3.67 0.75 8.04
C ARG A 96 3.76 -0.04 9.33
N THR A 97 4.26 0.58 10.38
CA THR A 97 4.27 0.01 11.74
C THR A 97 2.86 -0.19 12.28
N ASP A 98 1.94 0.74 11.96
CA ASP A 98 0.52 0.67 12.30
C ASP A 98 -0.35 0.65 11.02
N PRO A 99 -0.71 -0.55 10.52
CA PRO A 99 -1.55 -0.69 9.33
C PRO A 99 -3.00 -0.26 9.57
N ILE A 100 -3.50 -0.40 10.81
CA ILE A 100 -4.89 -0.06 11.14
C ILE A 100 -5.07 1.46 11.10
N GLU A 101 -4.11 2.21 11.63
CA GLU A 101 -4.20 3.67 11.59
C GLU A 101 -4.12 4.20 10.16
N LEU A 102 -3.21 3.68 9.32
CA LEU A 102 -3.20 4.04 7.89
C LEU A 102 -4.56 3.79 7.23
N LEU A 103 -5.16 2.63 7.48
CA LEU A 103 -6.48 2.29 6.90
C LEU A 103 -7.59 3.22 7.42
N ARG A 104 -7.55 3.66 8.68
CA ARG A 104 -8.50 4.66 9.21
C ARG A 104 -8.31 6.02 8.56
N THR A 105 -7.07 6.45 8.34
CA THR A 105 -6.77 7.69 7.60
C THR A 105 -7.34 7.63 6.19
N ILE A 106 -7.12 6.53 5.47
CA ILE A 106 -7.68 6.31 4.12
C ILE A 106 -9.22 6.28 4.17
N HIS A 107 -9.81 5.61 5.16
CA HIS A 107 -11.27 5.57 5.35
C HIS A 107 -11.82 6.98 5.57
N GLY A 108 -11.14 7.78 6.39
CA GLY A 108 -11.45 9.19 6.64
C GLY A 108 -11.53 10.02 5.38
N ALA A 109 -10.68 9.72 4.39
CA ALA A 109 -10.56 10.47 3.14
C ALA A 109 -11.58 10.07 2.04
N LEU A 110 -12.17 8.89 2.12
CA LEU A 110 -13.18 8.44 1.15
C LEU A 110 -14.54 9.14 1.36
N LYS A 111 -15.33 9.37 0.31
CA LYS A 111 -16.75 9.73 0.48
C LYS A 111 -17.54 8.55 1.05
N THR A 112 -18.72 8.80 1.60
CA THR A 112 -19.66 7.73 1.96
C THR A 112 -19.93 6.86 0.73
N GLY A 113 -19.76 5.54 0.85
CA GLY A 113 -19.90 4.61 -0.28
C GLY A 113 -18.73 4.59 -1.26
N GLY A 114 -17.68 5.38 -1.00
CA GLY A 114 -16.43 5.35 -1.75
C GLY A 114 -15.68 4.03 -1.58
N VAL A 115 -14.76 3.74 -2.50
CA VAL A 115 -14.13 2.43 -2.64
C VAL A 115 -12.62 2.50 -2.41
N LEU A 116 -12.09 1.61 -1.60
CA LEU A 116 -10.66 1.33 -1.50
C LEU A 116 -10.31 0.11 -2.36
N TYR A 117 -9.26 0.24 -3.16
CA TYR A 117 -8.51 -0.89 -3.71
C TYR A 117 -7.15 -0.96 -3.02
N LEU A 118 -6.98 -1.97 -2.17
CA LEU A 118 -5.79 -2.19 -1.37
C LEU A 118 -4.99 -3.37 -1.95
N GLU A 119 -3.72 -3.15 -2.27
CA GLU A 119 -2.77 -4.21 -2.58
C GLU A 119 -1.67 -4.23 -1.53
N SER A 120 -1.30 -5.44 -1.12
CA SER A 120 -0.22 -5.66 -0.17
C SER A 120 0.57 -6.91 -0.55
N MET A 121 1.88 -6.86 -0.27
CA MET A 121 2.66 -8.06 -0.02
C MET A 121 2.02 -8.83 1.15
N GLY A 122 1.91 -10.15 0.97
CA GLY A 122 1.31 -11.05 1.94
C GLY A 122 1.99 -12.42 1.94
N ILE A 123 1.40 -13.35 2.68
CA ILE A 123 1.72 -14.79 2.63
C ILE A 123 0.56 -15.57 2.00
N PRO A 124 0.83 -16.75 1.42
CA PRO A 124 -0.23 -17.60 0.90
C PRO A 124 -1.28 -17.92 1.97
N ASP A 125 -2.54 -17.91 1.54
CA ASP A 125 -3.63 -18.47 2.34
C ASP A 125 -3.37 -19.98 2.55
N ASP A 126 -3.60 -20.45 3.77
CA ASP A 126 -3.44 -21.85 4.13
C ASP A 126 -4.78 -22.38 4.64
N PRO A 127 -5.47 -23.25 3.87
CA PRO A 127 -6.78 -23.75 4.25
C PRO A 127 -6.75 -24.65 5.49
N ASN A 128 -5.56 -25.10 5.91
CA ASN A 128 -5.37 -25.90 7.12
C ASN A 128 -4.91 -25.05 8.31
N ALA A 129 -4.66 -23.75 8.11
CA ALA A 129 -4.30 -22.87 9.22
C ALA A 129 -5.51 -22.71 10.16
N PRO A 130 -5.33 -22.95 11.47
CA PRO A 130 -6.43 -22.87 12.44
C PRO A 130 -6.91 -21.44 12.73
N TYR A 131 -6.17 -20.43 12.26
CA TYR A 131 -6.46 -19.01 12.44
C TYR A 131 -5.81 -18.20 11.32
N PRO A 132 -6.33 -16.98 11.02
CA PRO A 132 -5.67 -16.02 10.15
C PRO A 132 -4.29 -15.65 10.68
N ARG A 133 -3.33 -15.46 9.77
CA ARG A 133 -1.90 -15.31 10.09
C ARG A 133 -1.33 -14.03 9.51
N ALA A 134 -0.38 -13.44 10.24
CA ALA A 134 0.51 -12.42 9.72
C ALA A 134 1.92 -12.63 10.25
N ILE A 135 2.91 -12.30 9.44
CA ILE A 135 4.31 -12.29 9.84
C ILE A 135 4.71 -10.85 10.16
N LEU A 136 5.22 -10.66 11.37
CA LEU A 136 6.02 -9.50 11.77
C LEU A 136 7.49 -9.95 11.76
N PRO A 137 8.24 -9.70 10.68
CA PRO A 137 9.62 -10.17 10.58
C PRO A 137 10.50 -9.45 11.61
N ALA A 138 11.47 -10.16 12.19
CA ALA A 138 12.41 -9.57 13.15
C ALA A 138 13.37 -8.55 12.52
N GLY A 139 13.49 -8.54 11.18
CA GLY A 139 14.33 -7.58 10.47
C GLY A 139 13.99 -7.49 8.99
N LYS A 140 14.46 -8.46 8.20
CA LYS A 140 14.16 -8.52 6.76
C LYS A 140 13.06 -9.54 6.48
N TYR A 141 12.33 -9.32 5.39
CA TYR A 141 11.45 -10.32 4.79
C TYR A 141 11.68 -10.32 3.28
N ALA A 142 11.89 -11.50 2.70
CA ALA A 142 12.29 -11.64 1.29
C ALA A 142 13.46 -10.71 0.89
N GLY A 143 14.43 -10.53 1.80
CA GLY A 143 15.59 -9.64 1.60
C GLY A 143 15.34 -8.15 1.83
N ALA A 144 14.09 -7.70 1.82
CA ALA A 144 13.70 -6.30 2.01
C ALA A 144 13.69 -5.90 3.48
N ARG A 145 14.14 -4.67 3.78
CA ARG A 145 14.03 -4.04 5.10
C ARG A 145 12.76 -3.19 5.18
N GLY A 146 12.36 -2.83 6.40
CA GLY A 146 11.20 -1.96 6.60
C GLY A 146 9.87 -2.63 6.26
N ILE A 147 9.85 -3.97 6.24
CA ILE A 147 8.63 -4.76 6.16
C ILE A 147 8.17 -5.01 7.59
N TRP A 148 6.94 -4.63 7.89
CA TRP A 148 6.37 -4.72 9.24
C TRP A 148 5.21 -5.71 9.33
N HIS A 149 4.35 -5.77 8.32
CA HIS A 149 3.19 -6.66 8.34
C HIS A 149 3.08 -7.40 7.02
N VAL A 150 3.11 -8.74 7.09
CA VAL A 150 2.92 -9.62 5.93
C VAL A 150 1.74 -10.56 6.22
N PRO A 151 0.50 -10.09 6.00
CA PRO A 151 -0.71 -10.85 6.33
C PRO A 151 -1.05 -11.89 5.26
N ASP A 152 -1.82 -12.91 5.63
CA ASP A 152 -2.66 -13.65 4.69
C ASP A 152 -3.90 -12.82 4.29
N SER A 153 -4.67 -13.28 3.31
CA SER A 153 -5.78 -12.47 2.77
C SER A 153 -6.88 -12.26 3.80
N VAL A 154 -7.12 -13.27 4.64
CA VAL A 154 -8.11 -13.22 5.72
C VAL A 154 -7.71 -12.18 6.77
N THR A 155 -6.43 -12.12 7.14
CA THR A 155 -5.92 -11.14 8.10
C THR A 155 -5.98 -9.73 7.54
N LEU A 156 -5.68 -9.54 6.25
CA LEU A 156 -5.82 -8.25 5.59
C LEU A 156 -7.28 -7.75 5.56
N CYS A 157 -8.23 -8.66 5.30
CA CYS A 157 -9.67 -8.37 5.40
C CYS A 157 -10.08 -8.02 6.84
N ASN A 158 -9.51 -8.68 7.85
CA ASN A 158 -9.74 -8.33 9.25
C ASN A 158 -9.22 -6.93 9.60
N TYR A 159 -8.07 -6.52 9.06
CA TYR A 159 -7.58 -5.14 9.23
C TYR A 159 -8.57 -4.11 8.68
N LEU A 160 -9.12 -4.37 7.50
CA LEU A 160 -10.14 -3.51 6.89
C LEU A 160 -11.43 -3.45 7.74
N HIS A 161 -11.93 -4.60 8.21
CA HIS A 161 -13.09 -4.64 9.12
C HIS A 161 -12.85 -3.80 10.37
N ARG A 162 -11.69 -3.98 11.02
CA ARG A 162 -11.29 -3.24 12.23
C ARG A 162 -11.09 -1.74 12.00
N SER A 163 -10.85 -1.35 10.75
CA SER A 163 -10.67 0.05 10.32
C SER A 163 -11.97 0.72 9.86
N GLY A 164 -13.10 0.00 9.92
CA GLY A 164 -14.42 0.56 9.64
C GLY A 164 -14.90 0.39 8.21
N TYR A 165 -14.25 -0.43 7.39
CA TYR A 165 -14.72 -0.78 6.05
C TYR A 165 -15.86 -1.82 6.06
N ARG A 166 -16.57 -1.93 4.94
CA ARG A 166 -17.67 -2.87 4.64
C ARG A 166 -17.48 -3.43 3.23
N ASP A 167 -18.30 -4.40 2.83
CA ASP A 167 -18.29 -5.01 1.49
C ASP A 167 -16.86 -5.40 1.04
N ILE A 168 -16.15 -6.11 1.91
CA ILE A 168 -14.74 -6.47 1.73
C ILE A 168 -14.65 -7.75 0.91
N GLU A 169 -13.84 -7.71 -0.14
CA GLU A 169 -13.68 -8.79 -1.11
C GLU A 169 -12.21 -8.91 -1.53
N THR A 170 -11.59 -10.06 -1.29
CA THR A 170 -10.32 -10.41 -1.93
C THR A 170 -10.59 -10.68 -3.39
N LEU A 171 -10.08 -9.79 -4.26
CA LEU A 171 -10.28 -9.89 -5.70
C LEU A 171 -9.31 -10.87 -6.33
N GLU A 172 -8.05 -10.85 -5.90
CA GLU A 172 -6.99 -11.66 -6.48
C GLU A 172 -5.84 -11.87 -5.50
N THR A 173 -5.22 -13.04 -5.57
CA THR A 173 -3.94 -13.34 -4.94
C THR A 173 -3.03 -13.98 -5.98
N TRP A 174 -1.81 -13.49 -6.14
CA TRP A 174 -0.85 -14.01 -7.11
C TRP A 174 0.58 -14.01 -6.55
N ASP A 175 1.44 -14.85 -7.11
CA ASP A 175 2.83 -14.95 -6.69
C ASP A 175 3.57 -13.62 -6.90
N TYR A 176 4.45 -13.27 -5.97
CA TYR A 176 5.33 -12.11 -6.14
C TYR A 176 6.38 -12.45 -7.21
N SER A 177 6.20 -11.97 -8.44
CA SER A 177 7.23 -12.12 -9.47
C SER A 177 8.33 -11.07 -9.30
N GLY A 178 9.60 -11.50 -9.39
CA GLY A 178 10.76 -10.59 -9.35
C GLY A 178 10.80 -9.58 -10.51
N GLU A 179 10.03 -9.83 -11.58
CA GLU A 179 9.98 -9.02 -12.82
C GLU A 179 9.48 -7.58 -12.59
N LEU A 180 8.77 -7.31 -11.51
CA LEU A 180 8.25 -5.98 -11.19
C LEU A 180 9.33 -4.96 -10.79
N ASN A 181 10.56 -5.41 -10.54
CA ASN A 181 11.63 -4.55 -10.05
C ASN A 181 12.43 -3.83 -11.15
N GLY A 182 12.24 -4.15 -12.44
CA GLY A 182 13.05 -3.59 -13.52
C GLY A 182 14.56 -3.79 -13.33
N ASP A 183 15.38 -3.19 -14.19
CA ASP A 183 16.85 -3.29 -14.16
C ASP A 183 17.46 -2.36 -13.07
N THR A 184 16.93 -2.44 -11.84
CA THR A 184 17.27 -1.54 -10.73
C THR A 184 18.49 -1.99 -9.92
N GLY A 185 19.12 -3.12 -10.28
CA GLY A 185 20.24 -3.70 -9.53
C GLY A 185 19.87 -4.19 -8.13
N MET A 186 18.57 -4.30 -7.83
CA MET A 186 18.06 -4.86 -6.59
C MET A 186 18.07 -6.39 -6.67
N PRO A 187 18.45 -7.10 -5.60
CA PRO A 187 18.35 -8.55 -5.51
C PRO A 187 16.93 -9.02 -5.90
N VAL A 188 16.87 -9.94 -6.85
CA VAL A 188 15.62 -10.52 -7.31
C VAL A 188 15.09 -11.50 -6.25
N LEU A 189 13.77 -11.68 -6.16
CA LEU A 189 13.16 -12.52 -5.11
C LEU A 189 13.76 -13.93 -5.08
N GLU A 190 14.11 -14.45 -6.25
CA GLU A 190 14.69 -15.76 -6.50
C GLU A 190 15.97 -16.00 -5.69
N GLU A 191 16.73 -14.94 -5.35
CA GLU A 191 17.91 -15.05 -4.48
C GLU A 191 17.57 -15.42 -3.03
N PHE A 192 16.33 -15.18 -2.60
CA PHE A 192 15.86 -15.45 -1.23
C PHE A 192 14.97 -16.70 -1.14
N LEU A 193 14.53 -17.25 -2.26
CA LEU A 193 13.74 -18.48 -2.31
C LEU A 193 14.57 -19.69 -1.88
N ASP A 194 13.93 -20.62 -1.18
CA ASP A 194 14.48 -21.93 -0.84
C ASP A 194 14.34 -22.87 -2.05
N THR A 195 15.48 -23.29 -2.62
CA THR A 195 15.50 -24.16 -3.80
C THR A 195 15.03 -25.59 -3.50
N GLU A 196 15.12 -26.01 -2.24
CA GLU A 196 14.74 -27.36 -1.82
C GLU A 196 13.29 -27.41 -1.32
N ARG A 197 12.70 -26.26 -1.00
CA ARG A 197 11.32 -26.13 -0.50
C ARG A 197 10.56 -25.05 -1.27
N PRO A 198 9.92 -25.41 -2.41
CA PRO A 198 9.09 -24.49 -3.17
C PRO A 198 8.02 -23.82 -2.30
N GLY A 199 7.84 -22.51 -2.48
CA GLY A 199 6.90 -21.70 -1.69
C GLY A 199 7.45 -21.18 -0.36
N PHE A 200 8.73 -21.41 -0.06
CA PHE A 200 9.40 -20.89 1.13
C PHE A 200 10.64 -20.05 0.79
N LEU A 201 11.00 -19.17 1.71
CA LEU A 201 12.26 -18.45 1.76
C LEU A 201 13.32 -19.30 2.45
N LYS A 202 14.61 -18.99 2.22
CA LYS A 202 15.76 -19.69 2.83
C LYS A 202 15.76 -19.66 4.35
N ASP A 203 15.10 -18.68 4.97
CA ASP A 203 14.93 -18.58 6.43
C ASP A 203 13.71 -19.35 6.96
N GLY A 204 12.97 -20.05 6.08
CA GLY A 204 11.83 -20.89 6.41
C GLY A 204 10.49 -20.17 6.48
N LEU A 205 10.44 -18.86 6.23
CA LEU A 205 9.17 -18.15 6.09
C LEU A 205 8.52 -18.46 4.73
N PRO A 206 7.19 -18.33 4.58
CA PRO A 206 6.54 -18.45 3.28
C PRO A 206 7.10 -17.44 2.27
N ALA A 207 7.16 -17.82 1.00
CA ALA A 207 7.46 -16.89 -0.09
C ALA A 207 6.32 -15.85 -0.21
N PRO A 208 6.63 -14.59 -0.55
CA PRO A 208 5.62 -13.55 -0.67
C PRO A 208 4.64 -13.82 -1.81
N VAL A 209 3.38 -13.50 -1.55
CA VAL A 209 2.34 -13.30 -2.57
C VAL A 209 1.93 -11.83 -2.57
N ARG A 210 1.14 -11.43 -3.56
CA ARG A 210 0.45 -10.14 -3.61
C ARG A 210 -1.03 -10.38 -3.49
N ILE A 211 -1.69 -9.57 -2.68
CA ILE A 211 -3.11 -9.71 -2.34
C ILE A 211 -3.80 -8.40 -2.70
N LEU A 212 -4.79 -8.45 -3.60
CA LEU A 212 -5.63 -7.33 -3.95
C LEU A 212 -7.01 -7.48 -3.30
N VAL A 213 -7.38 -6.49 -2.50
CA VAL A 213 -8.66 -6.43 -1.78
C VAL A 213 -9.41 -5.17 -2.16
N ARG A 214 -10.71 -5.31 -2.40
CA ARG A 214 -11.65 -4.20 -2.55
C ARG A 214 -12.47 -4.05 -1.28
N ALA A 215 -12.72 -2.82 -0.86
CA ALA A 215 -13.55 -2.52 0.31
C ALA A 215 -14.30 -1.19 0.15
N ARG A 216 -15.43 -1.02 0.85
CA ARG A 216 -16.23 0.21 0.84
C ARG A 216 -16.24 0.94 2.17
N ARG A 217 -16.31 2.26 2.12
CA ARG A 217 -16.54 3.13 3.27
C ARG A 217 -17.99 3.06 3.75
#